data_AF-A0A0T2YYL9-F1
#
_entry.id   AF-A0A0T2YYL9-F1
#
_cell.length_a   1.000
_cell.length_b   1.000
_cell.length_c   1.000
_cell.angle_alpha   90.00
_cell.angle_beta   90.00
_cell.angle_gamma   90.00
#
_symmetry.space_group_name_H-M   'P 1'
#
loop_
_entity.id
_entity.type
_entity.pdbx_description
1 polymer ?
#
loop_
_entity_poly.entity_id
_entity_poly.type
_entity_poly.pdbx_seq_one_letter_code
_entity_poly.pdbx_strand_id
1 'polypeptide(L)'
;MSDRTLDTQRGGFFFGSGLEVSFGITRSVFINGELITETVLNIARVADITPAWVARVREELQSLTLVQNGPGNTFVASTAPTTSPQTVAAATNIAITTSIAGTATGTVIQNTLNNQHILHQTIINASSNGLGMLRLSSLHSTLSEAIRESVGLR
;
A
#
# COMPACT_ATOMS: atom_id res chain seq x y z
N MET A 1 -18.50 12.08 35.43
CA MET A 1 -18.15 11.56 34.09
C MET A 1 -19.34 11.76 33.18
N SER A 2 -19.15 12.28 31.96
CA SER A 2 -20.26 12.54 31.04
C SER A 2 -20.68 11.26 30.32
N ASP A 3 -21.95 11.19 29.94
CA ASP A 3 -22.55 10.02 29.29
C ASP A 3 -21.81 9.60 28.01
N ARG A 4 -21.27 10.57 27.26
CA ARG A 4 -20.41 10.35 26.09
C ARG A 4 -19.11 9.59 26.43
N THR A 5 -18.50 9.88 27.57
CA THR A 5 -17.28 9.20 28.02
C THR A 5 -17.59 7.76 28.46
N LEU A 6 -18.75 7.55 29.11
CA LEU A 6 -19.21 6.22 29.50
C LEU A 6 -19.63 5.37 28.31
N ASP A 7 -20.25 5.98 27.30
CA ASP A 7 -20.60 5.32 26.05
C ASP A 7 -19.34 4.88 25.31
N THR A 8 -18.34 5.75 25.18
CA THR A 8 -17.01 5.41 24.61
C THR A 8 -16.35 4.23 25.34
N GLN A 9 -16.43 4.18 26.66
CA GLN A 9 -15.88 3.07 27.46
C GLN A 9 -16.71 1.77 27.37
N ARG A 10 -18.01 1.85 27.06
CA ARG A 10 -18.89 0.71 26.77
C ARG A 10 -18.91 0.30 25.29
N GLY A 11 -18.10 0.95 24.45
CA GLY A 11 -17.99 0.64 23.01
C GLY A 11 -18.98 1.40 22.12
N GLY A 12 -19.38 2.60 22.52
CA GLY A 12 -20.30 3.50 21.84
C GLY A 12 -20.01 3.62 20.34
N PHE A 13 -21.05 3.41 19.54
CA PHE A 13 -20.97 3.38 18.09
C PHE A 13 -20.93 4.82 17.55
N PHE A 14 -19.73 5.34 17.29
CA PHE A 14 -19.58 6.59 16.57
C PHE A 14 -19.95 6.38 15.09
N PHE A 15 -21.11 6.90 14.69
CA PHE A 15 -21.55 6.99 13.29
C PHE A 15 -20.82 8.11 12.52
N GLY A 16 -19.50 8.24 12.68
CA GLY A 16 -18.72 9.18 11.88
C GLY A 16 -18.77 8.80 10.40
N SER A 17 -19.09 9.76 9.52
CA SER A 17 -18.93 9.87 8.04
C SER A 17 -18.96 8.65 7.10
N GLY A 18 -19.27 7.42 7.53
CA GLY A 18 -19.30 6.20 6.70
C GLY A 18 -18.11 5.26 6.92
N LEU A 19 -17.85 4.37 5.96
CA LEU A 19 -16.75 3.40 6.01
C LEU A 19 -15.40 4.10 5.92
N GLU A 20 -14.65 4.14 7.02
CA GLU A 20 -13.25 4.56 7.02
C GLU A 20 -12.34 3.35 6.73
N VAL A 21 -11.44 3.52 5.76
CA VAL A 21 -10.37 2.57 5.43
C VAL A 21 -9.08 3.35 5.30
N SER A 22 -8.01 2.86 5.92
CA SER A 22 -6.66 3.37 5.77
C SER A 22 -5.70 2.25 5.38
N PHE A 23 -4.67 2.60 4.61
CA PHE A 23 -3.65 1.66 4.14
C PHE A 23 -2.26 2.27 4.31
N GLY A 24 -1.32 1.53 4.89
CA GLY A 24 0.11 1.79 4.80
C GLY A 24 0.77 0.65 4.03
N ILE A 25 1.54 0.96 2.99
CA ILE A 25 2.27 -0.01 2.18
C ILE A 25 3.76 0.34 2.27
N THR A 26 4.56 -0.56 2.82
CA THR A 26 6.02 -0.46 2.81
C THR A 26 6.57 -1.55 1.92
N ARG A 27 7.35 -1.16 0.90
CA ARG A 27 8.10 -2.07 0.04
C ARG A 27 9.58 -1.88 0.30
N SER A 28 10.29 -2.97 0.53
CA SER A 28 11.73 -2.94 0.79
C SER A 28 12.43 -4.02 -0.02
N VAL A 29 13.61 -3.70 -0.54
CA VAL A 29 14.52 -4.64 -1.19
C VAL A 29 15.77 -4.74 -0.35
N PHE A 30 16.11 -5.95 0.07
CA PHE A 30 17.36 -6.23 0.79
C PHE A 30 18.29 -7.09 -0.07
N ILE A 31 19.59 -6.83 0.01
CA ILE A 31 20.64 -7.69 -0.55
C ILE A 31 21.57 -8.07 0.59
N ASN A 32 21.70 -9.37 0.86
CA ASN A 32 22.51 -9.93 1.96
C ASN A 32 22.18 -9.34 3.35
N GLY A 33 20.93 -8.91 3.55
CA GLY A 33 20.46 -8.28 4.80
C GLY A 33 20.61 -6.76 4.85
N GLU A 34 21.23 -6.14 3.84
CA GLU A 34 21.33 -4.67 3.71
C GLU A 34 20.13 -4.11 2.93
N LEU A 35 19.51 -3.03 3.42
CA LEU A 35 18.39 -2.35 2.75
C LEU A 35 18.92 -1.53 1.56
N ILE A 36 18.53 -1.92 0.35
CA ILE A 36 18.98 -1.29 -0.91
C ILE A 36 17.96 -0.29 -1.45
N THR A 37 16.68 -0.56 -1.23
CA THR A 37 15.58 0.31 -1.70
C THR A 37 14.42 0.18 -0.75
N GLU A 38 13.82 1.31 -0.41
CA GLU A 38 12.56 1.37 0.33
C GLU A 38 11.59 2.33 -0.36
N THR A 39 10.32 1.95 -0.41
CA THR A 39 9.22 2.76 -0.90
C THR A 39 8.09 2.68 0.11
N VAL A 40 7.66 3.82 0.63
CA VAL A 40 6.58 3.91 1.64
C VAL A 40 5.42 4.71 1.05
N LEU A 41 4.24 4.11 1.02
CA LEU A 41 3.00 4.74 0.61
C LEU A 41 2.01 4.72 1.78
N ASN A 42 1.52 5.89 2.18
CA ASN A 42 0.53 6.03 3.24
C ASN A 42 -0.77 6.65 2.72
N ILE A 43 -1.88 5.97 2.97
CA ILE A 43 -3.23 6.37 2.60
C ILE A 43 -4.02 6.53 3.90
N ALA A 44 -4.05 7.75 4.42
CA ALA A 44 -4.63 8.05 5.73
C ALA A 44 -6.14 7.77 5.81
N ARG A 45 -6.91 8.16 4.79
CA ARG A 45 -8.33 7.85 4.68
C ARG A 45 -8.74 7.79 3.21
N VAL A 46 -9.28 6.65 2.79
CA VAL A 46 -9.76 6.46 1.41
C VAL A 46 -10.89 7.44 1.05
N ALA A 47 -11.74 7.78 2.02
CA ALA A 47 -12.84 8.73 1.83
C ALA A 47 -12.38 10.18 1.56
N ASP A 48 -11.16 10.56 1.98
CA ASP A 48 -10.60 11.91 1.77
C ASP A 48 -9.64 11.96 0.57
N ILE A 49 -9.58 10.89 -0.22
CA ILE A 49 -8.73 10.84 -1.41
C ILE A 49 -9.18 11.94 -2.38
N THR A 50 -8.34 12.97 -2.50
CA THR A 50 -8.55 14.05 -3.47
C THR A 50 -7.99 13.63 -4.84
N PRO A 51 -8.61 14.06 -5.96
CA PRO A 51 -8.07 13.80 -7.29
C PRO A 51 -6.62 14.30 -7.46
N ALA A 52 -6.26 15.40 -6.80
CA ALA A 52 -4.90 15.94 -6.79
C ALA A 52 -3.90 14.99 -6.10
N TRP A 53 -4.29 14.40 -4.97
CA TRP A 53 -3.48 13.38 -4.29
C TRP A 53 -3.37 12.10 -5.13
N VAL A 54 -4.45 11.64 -5.78
CA VAL A 54 -4.40 10.48 -6.69
C VAL A 54 -3.45 10.74 -7.86
N ALA A 55 -3.49 11.92 -8.45
CA ALA A 55 -2.57 12.28 -9.54
C ALA A 55 -1.11 12.21 -9.08
N ARG A 56 -0.81 12.71 -7.87
CA ARG A 56 0.53 12.64 -7.29
C ARG A 56 0.98 11.20 -6.98
N VAL A 57 0.11 10.40 -6.36
CA VAL A 57 0.40 8.99 -6.09
C VAL A 57 0.59 8.20 -7.38
N ARG A 58 -0.20 8.51 -8.42
CA ARG A 58 -0.01 7.90 -9.74
C ARG A 58 1.32 8.27 -10.36
N GLU A 59 1.74 9.54 -10.26
CA GLU A 59 3.05 9.98 -10.74
C GLU A 59 4.18 9.25 -10.00
N GLU A 60 4.07 9.10 -8.68
CA GLU A 60 5.03 8.38 -7.85
C GLU A 60 5.08 6.87 -8.18
N LEU A 61 3.91 6.25 -8.39
CA LEU A 61 3.80 4.85 -8.81
C LEU A 61 4.20 4.63 -10.27
N GLN A 62 4.20 5.65 -11.13
CA GLN A 62 4.68 5.55 -12.51
C GLN A 62 6.22 5.63 -12.62
N SER A 63 6.92 5.46 -11.50
CA SER A 63 8.36 5.29 -11.46
C SER A 63 8.75 3.81 -11.48
N LEU A 64 9.79 3.51 -12.25
CA LEU A 64 10.48 2.22 -12.22
C LEU A 64 11.73 2.39 -11.35
N THR A 65 11.86 1.61 -10.29
CA THR A 65 13.11 1.54 -9.54
C THR A 65 13.97 0.44 -10.09
N LEU A 66 15.17 0.77 -10.57
CA LEU A 66 16.16 -0.17 -11.04
C LEU A 66 17.23 -0.35 -9.97
N VAL A 67 17.48 -1.58 -9.55
CA VAL A 67 18.59 -1.95 -8.66
C VAL A 67 19.59 -2.79 -9.44
N GLN A 68 20.83 -2.32 -9.55
CA GLN A 68 21.89 -3.02 -10.29
C GLN A 68 23.00 -3.47 -9.35
N ASN A 69 23.07 -4.76 -9.05
CA ASN A 69 24.07 -5.36 -8.18
C ASN A 69 25.15 -6.08 -8.99
N GLY A 70 26.38 -5.56 -8.96
CA GLY A 70 27.53 -6.12 -9.66
C GLY A 70 27.89 -5.48 -11.00
N PRO A 71 29.05 -5.86 -11.57
CA PRO A 71 29.56 -5.35 -12.84
C PRO A 71 28.70 -5.76 -14.03
N GLY A 72 28.64 -4.90 -15.06
CA GLY A 72 28.06 -5.26 -16.37
C GLY A 72 26.54 -5.25 -16.45
N ASN A 73 25.84 -4.85 -15.39
CA ASN A 73 24.40 -4.60 -15.43
C ASN A 73 24.11 -3.45 -16.40
N THR A 74 23.23 -3.67 -17.38
CA THR A 74 22.80 -2.60 -18.30
C THR A 74 21.29 -2.59 -18.36
N PHE A 75 20.71 -1.40 -18.24
CA PHE A 75 19.27 -1.19 -18.39
C PHE A 75 19.04 -0.06 -19.38
N VAL A 76 18.25 -0.35 -20.41
CA VAL A 76 17.86 0.62 -21.41
C VAL A 76 16.38 0.89 -21.21
N ALA A 77 16.07 2.07 -20.70
CA ALA A 77 14.71 2.55 -20.63
C ALA A 77 14.32 3.15 -21.98
N SER A 78 13.25 2.65 -22.58
CA SER A 78 12.64 3.25 -23.77
C SER A 78 11.33 3.92 -23.36
N THR A 79 11.41 5.19 -22.95
CA THR A 79 10.26 6.07 -22.83
C THR A 79 9.73 6.40 -24.24
N ALA A 80 8.53 5.95 -24.60
CA ALA A 80 7.94 6.25 -25.92
C ALA A 80 7.74 7.77 -26.14
N PRO A 81 7.72 8.29 -27.39
CA PRO A 81 8.63 8.07 -28.51
C PRO A 81 9.59 9.27 -28.78
N THR A 82 9.74 10.24 -27.86
CA THR A 82 10.44 11.52 -28.16
C THR A 82 11.67 11.83 -27.29
N THR A 83 12.16 10.90 -26.48
CA THR A 83 13.38 11.11 -25.69
C THR A 83 14.40 10.03 -26.03
N SER A 84 15.65 10.44 -26.24
CA SER A 84 16.76 9.54 -26.57
C SER A 84 16.83 8.38 -25.56
N PRO A 85 17.21 7.16 -25.99
CA PRO A 85 17.33 6.02 -25.08
C PRO A 85 18.18 6.39 -23.87
N GLN A 86 17.58 6.34 -22.68
CA GLN A 86 18.30 6.60 -21.45
C GLN A 86 18.93 5.27 -21.01
N THR A 87 20.20 5.08 -21.37
CA THR A 87 21.01 3.98 -20.86
C THR A 87 21.47 4.33 -19.46
N VAL A 88 21.07 3.53 -18.48
CA VAL A 88 21.60 3.67 -17.12
C VAL A 88 23.00 3.06 -17.07
N ALA A 89 23.97 3.82 -16.56
CA ALA A 89 25.37 3.40 -16.49
C ALA A 89 25.53 2.13 -15.64
N ALA A 90 26.41 1.22 -16.08
CA ALA A 90 26.58 -0.07 -15.42
C ALA A 90 27.15 0.06 -14.00
N ALA A 91 26.54 -0.65 -13.06
CA ALA A 91 27.13 -0.85 -11.74
C ALA A 91 28.52 -1.47 -11.88
N THR A 92 29.48 -1.01 -11.06
CA THR A 92 30.88 -1.44 -11.14
C THR A 92 31.25 -2.43 -10.03
N ASN A 93 30.45 -2.55 -8.95
CA ASN A 93 30.53 -3.58 -7.89
C ASN A 93 29.55 -3.36 -6.71
N ILE A 94 28.96 -2.18 -6.57
CA ILE A 94 27.98 -1.82 -5.53
C ILE A 94 26.58 -1.83 -6.14
N ALA A 95 25.56 -2.18 -5.34
CA ALA A 95 24.17 -2.04 -5.75
C ALA A 95 23.83 -0.58 -6.06
N ILE A 96 23.55 -0.24 -7.32
CA ILE A 96 23.12 1.11 -7.74
C ILE A 96 21.61 1.12 -7.88
N THR A 97 20.95 2.03 -7.16
CA THR A 97 19.50 2.25 -7.27
C THR A 97 19.22 3.48 -8.14
N THR A 98 18.46 3.33 -9.21
CA THR A 98 18.07 4.41 -10.13
C THR A 98 16.55 4.42 -10.32
N SER A 99 15.90 5.57 -10.08
CA SER A 99 14.49 5.77 -10.41
C SER A 99 14.33 6.30 -11.84
N ILE A 100 13.53 5.62 -12.66
CA ILE A 100 13.30 5.95 -14.07
C ILE A 100 11.82 6.28 -14.24
N ALA A 101 11.53 7.53 -14.60
CA ALA A 101 10.16 7.98 -14.80
C ALA A 101 9.56 7.48 -16.12
N GLY A 102 8.27 7.16 -16.14
CA GLY A 102 7.46 7.10 -17.36
C GLY A 102 7.69 5.90 -18.29
N THR A 103 8.48 4.90 -17.90
CA THR A 103 8.71 3.69 -18.72
C THR A 103 7.88 2.50 -18.25
N ALA A 104 7.72 2.33 -16.93
CA ALA A 104 6.97 1.25 -16.29
C ALA A 104 6.79 1.54 -14.78
N THR A 105 5.89 0.81 -14.12
CA THR A 105 5.72 0.82 -12.66
C THR A 105 6.37 -0.42 -12.06
N GLY A 106 7.23 -0.28 -11.07
CA GLY A 106 7.71 -1.42 -10.28
C GLY A 106 9.18 -1.33 -9.88
N THR A 107 9.76 -2.48 -9.55
CA THR A 107 11.17 -2.61 -9.18
C THR A 107 11.81 -3.70 -10.03
N VAL A 108 12.88 -3.36 -10.75
CA VAL A 108 13.68 -4.30 -11.54
C VAL A 108 15.03 -4.43 -10.85
N ILE A 109 15.41 -5.66 -10.52
CA ILE A 109 16.69 -5.95 -9.89
C ILE A 109 17.53 -6.73 -10.89
N GLN A 110 18.66 -6.16 -11.29
CA GLN A 110 19.67 -6.83 -12.10
C GLN A 110 20.81 -7.21 -11.17
N ASN A 111 21.14 -8.50 -11.12
CA ASN A 111 22.22 -9.00 -10.30
C ASN A 111 23.14 -9.88 -11.13
N THR A 112 24.41 -9.52 -11.22
CA THR A 112 25.45 -10.29 -11.92
C THR A 112 26.40 -10.99 -10.95
N LEU A 113 26.29 -10.75 -9.65
CA LEU A 113 27.10 -11.41 -8.63
C LEU A 113 26.47 -12.75 -8.21
N ASN A 114 27.32 -13.74 -7.95
CA ASN A 114 26.90 -15.04 -7.42
C ASN A 114 26.56 -14.94 -5.93
N ASN A 115 25.70 -15.85 -5.46
CA ASN A 115 25.39 -16.06 -4.04
C ASN A 115 24.83 -14.82 -3.32
N GLN A 116 24.08 -13.97 -4.03
CA GLN A 116 23.41 -12.82 -3.44
C GLN A 116 22.03 -13.23 -2.92
N HIS A 117 21.74 -12.95 -1.66
CA HIS A 117 20.43 -13.16 -1.09
C HIS A 117 19.57 -11.90 -1.30
N ILE A 118 18.67 -11.94 -2.29
CA ILE A 118 17.81 -10.81 -2.65
C ILE A 118 16.42 -11.05 -2.04
N LEU A 119 16.00 -10.18 -1.12
CA LEU A 119 14.68 -10.22 -0.50
C LEU A 119 13.86 -9.02 -0.95
N HIS A 120 12.71 -9.27 -1.57
CA HIS A 120 11.71 -8.25 -1.84
C HIS A 120 10.53 -8.45 -0.90
N GLN A 121 10.38 -7.55 0.07
CA GLN A 121 9.31 -7.60 1.07
C GLN A 121 8.31 -6.48 0.82
N THR A 122 7.02 -6.81 0.82
CA THR A 122 5.93 -5.83 0.82
C THR A 122 5.06 -6.09 2.04
N ILE A 123 4.96 -5.09 2.92
CA ILE A 123 4.11 -5.11 4.10
C ILE A 123 2.95 -4.15 3.85
N ILE A 124 1.72 -4.65 4.02
CA ILE A 124 0.50 -3.86 3.90
C ILE A 124 -0.21 -3.87 5.25
N ASN A 125 -0.34 -2.68 5.85
CA ASN A 125 -1.13 -2.44 7.05
C ASN A 125 -2.44 -1.82 6.62
N ALA A 126 -3.56 -2.51 6.83
CA ALA A 126 -4.89 -1.98 6.53
C ALA A 126 -5.70 -1.88 7.82
N SER A 127 -6.41 -0.78 8.04
CA SER A 127 -7.36 -0.66 9.13
C SER A 127 -8.70 -0.15 8.63
N SER A 128 -9.80 -0.61 9.23
CA SER A 128 -11.15 -0.18 8.86
C SER A 128 -12.12 -0.23 10.03
N ASN A 129 -13.09 0.70 10.04
CA ASN A 129 -14.21 0.75 11.00
C ASN A 129 -15.36 -0.21 10.61
N GLY A 130 -15.28 -0.90 9.47
CA GLY A 130 -16.37 -1.76 8.96
C GLY A 130 -16.82 -2.87 9.93
N LEU A 131 -15.96 -3.30 10.87
CA LEU A 131 -16.30 -4.33 11.86
C LEU A 131 -17.41 -3.89 12.84
N GLY A 132 -17.44 -2.61 13.21
CA GLY A 132 -18.51 -2.06 14.06
C GLY A 132 -19.85 -2.03 13.34
N MET A 133 -19.83 -1.63 12.06
CA MET A 133 -21.03 -1.61 11.21
C MET A 133 -21.56 -3.02 10.91
N LEU A 134 -20.68 -3.99 10.66
CA LEU A 134 -21.06 -5.38 10.42
C LEU A 134 -21.70 -6.03 11.67
N ARG A 135 -21.20 -5.68 12.86
CA ARG A 135 -21.83 -6.09 14.12
C ARG A 135 -23.22 -5.47 14.28
N LEU A 136 -23.40 -4.20 13.89
CA LEU A 136 -24.71 -3.58 13.93
C LEU A 136 -25.69 -4.20 12.93
N SER A 137 -25.26 -4.55 11.70
CA SER A 137 -26.12 -5.19 10.70
C SER A 137 -26.51 -6.62 11.11
N SER A 138 -25.57 -7.38 11.66
CA SER A 138 -25.85 -8.71 12.20
C SER A 138 -26.81 -8.63 13.39
N LEU A 139 -26.61 -7.69 14.32
CA LEU A 139 -27.55 -7.47 15.42
C LEU A 139 -28.94 -7.06 14.94
N HIS A 140 -29.03 -6.17 13.95
CA HIS A 140 -30.32 -5.79 13.37
C HIS A 140 -31.03 -6.99 12.74
N SER A 141 -30.30 -7.85 12.01
CA SER A 141 -30.86 -9.05 11.40
C SER A 141 -31.34 -10.06 12.45
N THR A 142 -30.53 -10.30 13.49
CA THR A 142 -30.87 -11.20 14.59
C THR A 142 -32.05 -10.67 15.39
N LEU A 143 -32.12 -9.35 15.63
CA LEU A 143 -33.23 -8.71 16.33
C LEU A 143 -34.51 -8.75 15.48
N SER A 144 -34.43 -8.47 14.18
CA SER A 144 -35.58 -8.54 13.28
C SER A 144 -36.13 -9.95 13.19
N GLU A 145 -35.25 -10.96 13.18
CA GLU A 145 -35.65 -12.37 13.15
C GLU A 145 -36.29 -12.78 14.48
N ALA A 146 -35.67 -12.44 15.61
CA ALA A 146 -36.21 -12.75 16.94
C ALA A 146 -37.58 -12.07 17.17
N ILE A 147 -37.76 -10.82 16.72
CA ILE A 147 -39.05 -10.12 16.84
C ILE A 147 -40.10 -10.79 15.93
N ARG A 148 -39.73 -11.08 14.67
CA ARG A 148 -40.63 -11.72 13.70
C ARG A 148 -41.05 -13.13 14.13
N GLU A 149 -40.13 -13.90 14.71
CA GLU A 149 -40.38 -15.20 15.32
C GLU A 149 -41.27 -15.08 16.56
N SER A 150 -41.01 -14.09 17.44
CA SER A 150 -41.79 -13.90 18.66
C SER A 150 -43.24 -13.43 18.43
N VAL A 151 -43.48 -12.66 17.36
CA VAL A 151 -44.83 -12.17 16.99
C VAL A 151 -45.59 -13.21 16.17
N GLY A 152 -44.88 -14.09 15.43
CA GLY A 152 -45.49 -15.17 14.65
C GLY A 152 -45.93 -16.40 15.45
N LEU A 153 -45.57 -16.49 16.74
CA LEU A 153 -45.90 -17.61 17.64
C LEU A 153 -47.13 -17.36 18.54
N ARG A 154 -48.04 -16.44 18.17
CA ARG A 154 -49.28 -16.14 18.92
C ARG A 154 -50.54 -16.36 18.09
#